data_AF-A0A202DWY1-F1
#
_entry.id   AF-A0A202DWY1-F1
#
_cell.length_a   1.000
_cell.length_b   1.000
_cell.length_c   1.000
_cell.angle_alpha   90.00
_cell.angle_beta   90.00
_cell.angle_gamma   90.00
#
_symmetry.space_group_name_H-M   'P 1'
#
loop_
_entity.id
_entity.type
_entity.pdbx_description
1 polymer ?
#
loop_
_entity_poly.entity_id
_entity_poly.type
_entity_poly.pdbx_seq_one_letter_code
_entity_poly.pdbx_strand_id
1 'polypeptide(L)' 'MTIHAEEEMDDDGLTIFDIERCVLTGEIIERNKDTVTAEWKYTIEGNTVIGEKIGIIGKISVTRKLVIITVYKI' A
#
# COMPACT_ATOMS: atom_id res chain seq x y z
N MET A 1 3.78 8.81 1.02
CA MET A 1 2.93 8.38 -0.11
C MET A 1 3.51 8.99 -1.37
N THR A 2 3.46 8.30 -2.50
CA THR A 2 3.75 8.87 -3.82
C THR A 2 2.54 9.65 -4.33
N ILE A 3 2.73 10.57 -5.29
CA ILE A 3 1.62 11.27 -5.95
C ILE A 3 0.67 10.26 -6.60
N HIS A 4 1.22 9.27 -7.30
CA HIS A 4 0.44 8.20 -7.92
C HIS A 4 -0.45 7.44 -6.92
N ALA A 5 0.03 7.16 -5.70
CA ALA A 5 -0.82 6.50 -4.70
C ALA A 5 -1.95 7.40 -4.20
N GLU A 6 -1.74 8.71 -4.13
CA GLU A 6 -2.78 9.66 -3.75
C GLU A 6 -3.85 9.79 -4.85
N GLU A 7 -3.45 9.82 -6.11
CA GLU A 7 -4.36 9.82 -7.27
C GLU A 7 -5.21 8.54 -7.30
N GLU A 8 -4.60 7.36 -7.18
CA GLU A 8 -5.34 6.07 -7.14
C GLU A 8 -6.28 5.98 -5.94
N MET A 9 -5.92 6.55 -4.78
CA MET A 9 -6.82 6.63 -3.64
C MET A 9 -8.06 7.46 -3.95
N ASP A 10 -7.89 8.63 -4.58
CA ASP A 10 -9.00 9.51 -4.93
C ASP A 10 -9.90 8.87 -6.00
N ASP A 11 -9.30 8.26 -7.02
CA ASP A 11 -10.00 7.54 -8.10
C ASP A 11 -10.85 6.37 -7.55
N ASP A 12 -10.34 5.63 -6.56
CA ASP A 12 -11.06 4.54 -5.90
C ASP A 12 -11.97 5.01 -4.73
N GLY A 13 -12.00 6.32 -4.41
CA GLY A 13 -12.78 6.85 -3.29
C GLY A 13 -12.32 6.35 -1.91
N LEU A 14 -11.03 6.04 -1.77
CA LEU A 14 -10.40 5.57 -0.55
C LEU A 14 -9.90 6.74 0.30
N THR A 15 -10.06 6.64 1.61
CA THR A 15 -9.53 7.61 2.56
C THR A 15 -8.22 7.14 3.17
N ILE A 16 -7.48 8.05 3.81
CA ILE A 16 -6.27 7.68 4.55
C ILE A 16 -6.54 6.65 5.66
N PHE A 17 -7.75 6.65 6.24
CA PHE A 17 -8.13 5.69 7.28
C PHE A 17 -8.25 4.26 6.74
N ASP A 18 -8.66 4.11 5.48
CA ASP A 18 -8.74 2.81 4.83
C ASP A 18 -7.34 2.22 4.64
N ILE A 19 -6.40 3.08 4.24
CA ILE A 19 -4.99 2.72 4.07
C ILE A 19 -4.35 2.36 5.41
N GLU A 20 -4.52 3.19 6.44
CA GLU A 20 -3.99 2.91 7.77
C GLU A 20 -4.54 1.61 8.34
N ARG A 21 -5.85 1.37 8.20
CA ARG A 21 -6.48 0.11 8.64
C ARG A 21 -5.92 -1.09 7.90
N CYS A 22 -5.78 -1.02 6.57
CA CYS A 22 -5.21 -2.09 5.78
C CYS A 22 -3.76 -2.37 6.18
N VAL A 23 -2.93 -1.33 6.39
CA VAL A 23 -1.53 -1.50 6.84
C VAL A 23 -1.44 -2.12 8.24
N LEU A 24 -2.33 -1.74 9.16
CA LEU A 24 -2.29 -2.18 10.56
C LEU A 24 -2.89 -3.57 10.80
N THR A 25 -3.86 -3.98 9.99
CA THR A 25 -4.64 -5.22 10.20
C THR A 25 -4.54 -6.23 9.06
N GLY A 26 -3.98 -5.82 7.92
CA GLY A 26 -3.81 -6.66 6.75
C GLY A 26 -2.61 -7.60 6.86
N GLU A 27 -2.40 -8.37 5.81
CA GLU A 27 -1.35 -9.37 5.71
C GLU A 27 -0.45 -9.08 4.52
N ILE A 28 0.86 -9.31 4.69
CA ILE A 28 1.80 -9.23 3.57
C ILE A 28 1.65 -10.51 2.75
N ILE A 29 1.03 -10.41 1.58
CA ILE A 29 0.81 -11.54 0.67
C ILE A 29 1.98 -11.77 -0.27
N GLU A 30 2.77 -10.71 -0.56
CA GLU A 30 3.90 -10.79 -1.48
C GLU A 30 5.07 -9.90 -1.03
N ARG A 31 6.29 -10.37 -1.32
CA ARG A 31 7.53 -9.60 -1.18
C ARG A 31 8.33 -9.72 -2.47
N ASN A 32 8.49 -8.60 -3.17
CA ASN A 32 9.22 -8.55 -4.42
C ASN A 32 10.49 -7.70 -4.23
N LYS A 33 11.65 -8.24 -4.62
CA LYS A 33 12.90 -7.48 -4.62
C LYS A 33 13.17 -6.98 -6.02
N ASP A 34 13.23 -5.67 -6.18
CA ASP A 34 13.63 -5.03 -7.42
C ASP A 34 15.06 -5.46 -7.76
N THR A 35 15.26 -6.06 -8.94
CA THR A 35 16.56 -6.63 -9.33
C THR A 35 17.58 -5.56 -9.72
N VAL A 36 17.12 -4.34 -10.04
CA VAL A 36 17.98 -3.22 -10.46
C VAL A 36 18.37 -2.38 -9.24
N THR A 37 17.41 -2.03 -8.40
CA THR A 37 17.64 -1.15 -7.24
C THR A 37 17.92 -1.90 -5.95
N ALA A 38 17.72 -3.22 -5.92
CA ALA A 38 17.74 -4.07 -4.73
C ALA A 38 16.72 -3.67 -3.64
N GLU A 39 15.77 -2.78 -3.96
CA GLU A 39 14.73 -2.34 -3.03
C GLU A 39 13.65 -3.42 -2.86
N TRP A 40 13.17 -3.57 -1.63
CA TRP A 40 12.05 -4.44 -1.32
C TRP A 40 10.72 -3.70 -1.49
N LYS A 41 9.82 -4.30 -2.25
CA LYS A 41 8.40 -3.94 -2.35
C LYS A 41 7.58 -5.02 -1.64
N TYR A 42 6.53 -4.58 -0.98
CA TYR A 42 5.62 -5.42 -0.20
C TYR A 42 4.21 -5.17 -0.68
N THR A 43 3.47 -6.25 -0.93
CA THR A 43 2.04 -6.19 -1.20
C THR A 43 1.32 -6.58 0.08
N ILE A 44 0.49 -5.67 0.58
CA ILE A 44 -0.35 -5.85 1.76
C ILE A 44 -1.79 -5.93 1.28
N GLU A 45 -2.51 -6.98 1.65
CA GLU A 45 -3.94 -7.07 1.44
C GLU A 45 -4.68 -6.96 2.78
N GLY A 46 -5.78 -6.23 2.77
CA GLY A 46 -6.57 -6.00 3.96
C GLY A 46 -7.94 -5.46 3.62
N ASN A 47 -8.58 -4.87 4.62
CA ASN A 47 -9.92 -4.31 4.47
C ASN A 47 -9.94 -2.81 4.80
N THR A 48 -10.77 -2.06 4.09
CA THR A 48 -11.13 -0.67 4.38
C THR A 48 -11.89 -0.56 5.70
N VAL A 49 -12.14 0.68 6.16
CA VAL A 49 -12.92 0.91 7.39
C VAL A 49 -14.34 0.35 7.32
N ILE A 50 -14.89 0.25 6.11
CA ILE A 50 -16.23 -0.29 5.82
C ILE A 50 -16.21 -1.76 5.40
N GLY A 51 -15.04 -2.40 5.36
CA GLY A 51 -14.91 -3.84 5.10
C GLY A 51 -14.74 -4.24 3.63
N GLU A 52 -14.49 -3.29 2.73
CA GLU A 52 -14.12 -3.60 1.34
C GLU A 52 -12.67 -4.07 1.27
N LYS A 53 -12.35 -4.98 0.35
CA LYS A 53 -10.97 -5.47 0.18
C LYS A 53 -10.15 -4.50 -0.65
N ILE A 54 -8.94 -4.19 -0.15
CA ILE A 54 -7.97 -3.36 -0.86
C ILE A 54 -6.56 -3.96 -0.77
N GLY A 55 -5.76 -3.69 -1.79
CA GLY A 55 -4.33 -3.97 -1.85
C GLY A 55 -3.50 -2.68 -1.77
N ILE A 56 -2.37 -2.76 -1.09
CA ILE A 56 -1.40 -1.67 -0.98
C ILE A 56 -0.03 -2.21 -1.38
N ILE A 57 0.63 -1.51 -2.30
CA ILE A 57 2.04 -1.78 -2.62
C ILE A 57 2.89 -0.67 -2.03
N GLY A 58 3.86 -1.05 -1.21
CA GLY A 58 4.75 -0.11 -0.54
C GLY A 58 6.18 -0.62 -0.40
N LYS A 59 7.08 0.29 -0.04
CA LYS A 59 8.48 -0.01 0.29
C LYS A 59 8.92 0.69 1.56
N ILE A 60 9.92 0.13 2.24
CA ILE A 60 10.61 0.80 3.35
C ILE A 60 11.75 1.62 2.78
N SER A 61 11.67 2.95 2.91
CA SER A 61 12.73 3.86 2.46
C SER A 61 13.99 3.76 3.34
N VAL A 62 15.10 4.34 2.86
CA VAL A 62 16.34 4.48 3.62
C VAL A 62 16.18 5.23 4.95
N THR A 63 15.14 6.06 5.07
CA THR A 63 14.78 6.76 6.31
C THR A 63 13.92 5.93 7.27
N ARG A 64 13.73 4.64 6.97
CA ARG A 64 12.87 3.69 7.70
C ARG A 64 11.38 4.07 7.72
N LYS A 65 10.96 4.97 6.84
CA LYS A 65 9.55 5.30 6.63
C LYS A 65 8.94 4.39 5.55
N LEU A 66 7.71 3.95 5.79
CA LEU A 66 6.89 3.29 4.78
C LEU A 66 6.52 4.32 3.69
N VAL A 67 6.79 3.98 2.45
CA VAL A 67 6.39 4.74 1.27
C VAL A 67 5.41 3.89 0.49
N ILE A 68 4.16 4.32 0.48
CA ILE A 68 3.10 3.73 -0.35
C ILE A 68 3.32 4.19 -1.79
N ILE A 69 3.37 3.23 -2.72
CA ILE A 69 3.65 3.42 -4.15
C ILE A 69 2.34 3.47 -4.95
N THR A 70 1.41 2.56 -4.66
CA THR A 70 0.07 2.49 -5.26
C THR A 70 -0.87 1.77 -4.30
N VAL A 71 -2.17 1.98 -4.49
CA VAL A 71 -3.28 1.30 -3.80
C VAL A 71 -4.28 0.86 -4.86
N TYR A 72 -5.06 -0.17 -4.60
CA TYR A 72 -6.10 -0.63 -5.52
C TYR A 72 -7.19 -1.41 -4.78
N LYS A 73 -8.42 -1.37 -5.29
CA LYS A 73 -9.49 -2.31 -4.89
C LYS A 73 -9.28 -3.70 -5.49
N ILE A 74 -9.65 -4.74 -4.72
CA ILE A 74 -9.58 -6.16 -5.13
C ILE A 74 -10.91 -6.59 -5.75
#